data_AF-A0A498FMI1-F1
#
_entry.id   AF-A0A498FMI1-F1
#
_cell.length_a   1.000
_cell.length_b   1.000
_cell.length_c   1.000
_cell.angle_alpha   90.00
_cell.angle_beta   90.00
_cell.angle_gamma   90.00
#
_symmetry.space_group_name_H-M   'P 1'
#
loop_
_entity.id
_entity.type
_entity.pdbx_description
1 polymer ?
#
loop_
_entity_poly.entity_id
_entity_poly.type
_entity_poly.pdbx_seq_one_letter_code
_entity_poly.pdbx_strand_id
1 'polypeptide(L)'
;MNAPSEAEFARRYRSLSGAERREFVAALWTARGWERVDRADESNVVVVRRGGRERRVAVGTPVPADADAVVGDGARRVLSASPRRRAEAVGATYVSPADLRERLLYGLDRDAADRLFRERFGISLATAASADDGGREGVRGRLARVRRAAADDRSALLAVAAAALLVATLAVLAAGGAPALAGIPGLGPASDGAEPTAPSPPADGEYAAAAAAIGTPESAERAVSTLDDAASLGLDEDGLTGTVGSTARTPPGAFLTGVYDADALADAHVAAAANLSSATLLLVASGPANATALDGGTGDRVGIAGDGGVELAVASERRYRLTASANASIGDAIREGTVEVYADGDAVYERAAGASGVETRRLDPAAAPNATALVGGAAAEPIRRFLNGSESTVGAAATAVPLYRIEVRGEPRALGDEADDFRAVAFVTADGLVVELSATYVHVPTGERVRVAFRYGRLGDTVAVPPSWYWEVASDGDAGDASA
;
A
#
# COMPACT_ATOMS: atom_id res chain seq x y z
N MET A 1 1.54 -19.82 -2.93
CA MET A 1 2.65 -20.79 -3.03
C MET A 1 3.67 -20.40 -1.99
N ASN A 2 4.08 -21.32 -1.13
CA ASN A 2 5.12 -21.02 -0.15
C ASN A 2 6.47 -21.01 -0.90
N ALA A 3 7.04 -19.82 -1.08
CA ALA A 3 8.36 -19.61 -1.69
C ALA A 3 9.22 -18.82 -0.69
N PRO A 4 10.55 -19.01 -0.67
CA PRO A 4 11.41 -18.23 0.22
C PRO A 4 11.24 -16.74 -0.06
N SER A 5 11.34 -15.89 0.96
CA SER A 5 11.44 -14.44 0.76
C SER A 5 12.65 -14.09 -0.10
N GLU A 6 12.67 -12.86 -0.61
CA GLU A 6 13.80 -12.33 -1.37
C GLU A 6 15.09 -12.36 -0.55
N ALA A 7 15.05 -11.91 0.70
CA ALA A 7 16.20 -11.90 1.60
C ALA A 7 16.76 -13.32 1.84
N GLU A 8 15.86 -14.28 2.02
CA GLU A 8 16.20 -15.69 2.21
C GLU A 8 16.86 -16.29 0.94
N PHE A 9 16.27 -16.05 -0.24
CA PHE A 9 16.84 -16.48 -1.51
C PHE A 9 18.22 -15.84 -1.74
N ALA A 10 18.34 -14.53 -1.54
CA ALA A 10 19.59 -13.80 -1.73
C ALA A 10 20.69 -14.31 -0.77
N ARG A 11 20.34 -14.69 0.46
CA ARG A 11 21.29 -15.32 1.39
C ARG A 11 21.78 -16.68 0.87
N ARG A 12 20.87 -17.54 0.41
CA ARG A 12 21.21 -18.86 -0.15
C ARG A 12 22.03 -18.74 -1.44
N TYR A 13 21.67 -17.83 -2.32
CA TYR A 13 22.43 -17.54 -3.53
C TYR A 13 23.85 -17.05 -3.21
N ARG A 14 24.00 -16.20 -2.17
CA ARG A 14 25.31 -15.77 -1.69
C ARG A 14 26.14 -16.88 -1.06
N SER A 15 25.53 -17.90 -0.46
CA SER A 15 26.30 -19.04 0.07
C SER A 15 26.91 -19.94 -1.01
N LEU A 16 26.41 -19.87 -2.25
CA LEU A 16 27.00 -20.59 -3.38
C LEU A 16 28.37 -20.01 -3.76
N SER A 17 29.30 -20.87 -4.14
CA SER A 17 30.57 -20.50 -4.78
C SER A 17 30.34 -19.86 -6.16
N GLY A 18 31.34 -19.17 -6.70
CA GLY A 18 31.23 -18.55 -8.03
C GLY A 18 30.87 -19.55 -9.14
N ALA A 19 31.46 -20.75 -9.11
CA ALA A 19 31.14 -21.83 -10.04
C ALA A 19 29.69 -22.32 -9.87
N GLU A 20 29.23 -22.48 -8.64
CA GLU A 20 27.84 -22.90 -8.36
C GLU A 20 26.82 -21.83 -8.75
N ARG A 21 27.14 -20.54 -8.56
CA ARG A 21 26.29 -19.45 -9.06
C ARG A 21 26.19 -19.45 -10.57
N ARG A 22 27.32 -19.67 -11.26
CA ARG A 22 27.37 -19.76 -12.72
C ARG A 22 26.51 -20.92 -13.23
N GLU A 23 26.69 -22.09 -12.65
CA GLU A 23 25.92 -23.28 -13.02
C GLU A 23 24.43 -23.14 -12.69
N PHE A 24 24.06 -22.44 -11.60
CA PHE A 24 22.66 -22.10 -11.31
C PHE A 24 22.07 -21.20 -12.40
N VAL A 25 22.79 -20.14 -12.79
CA VAL A 25 22.38 -19.21 -13.86
C VAL A 25 22.25 -19.95 -15.20
N ALA A 26 23.20 -20.81 -15.52
CA ALA A 26 23.14 -21.63 -16.74
C ALA A 26 21.88 -22.52 -16.76
N ALA A 27 21.64 -23.26 -15.68
CA ALA A 27 20.49 -24.14 -15.57
C ALA A 27 19.16 -23.36 -15.62
N LEU A 28 19.09 -22.18 -14.98
CA LEU A 28 17.90 -21.32 -15.03
C LEU A 28 17.60 -20.84 -16.46
N TRP A 29 18.60 -20.42 -17.23
CA TRP A 29 18.38 -20.02 -18.61
C TRP A 29 18.03 -21.21 -19.50
N THR A 30 18.63 -22.39 -19.27
CA THR A 30 18.28 -23.61 -20.00
C THR A 30 16.84 -24.05 -19.75
N ALA A 31 16.39 -24.03 -18.50
CA ALA A 31 15.01 -24.33 -18.16
C ALA A 31 14.01 -23.35 -18.82
N ARG A 32 14.44 -22.13 -19.14
CA ARG A 32 13.66 -21.13 -19.89
C ARG A 32 13.69 -21.32 -21.41
N GLY A 33 14.22 -22.44 -21.89
CA GLY A 33 14.30 -22.78 -23.31
C GLY A 33 15.45 -22.12 -24.06
N TRP A 34 16.54 -21.77 -23.38
CA TRP A 34 17.79 -21.35 -24.04
C TRP A 34 18.79 -22.51 -24.11
N GLU A 35 19.48 -22.65 -25.24
CA GLU A 35 20.55 -23.64 -25.39
C GLU A 35 21.85 -23.09 -24.82
N ARG A 36 22.54 -23.85 -23.97
CA ARG A 36 23.88 -23.47 -23.48
C ARG A 36 24.91 -23.67 -24.59
N VAL A 37 25.80 -22.70 -24.76
CA VAL A 37 26.94 -22.79 -25.67
C VAL A 37 28.20 -22.93 -24.82
N ASP A 38 28.87 -24.07 -24.91
CA ASP A 38 30.11 -24.30 -24.17
C ASP A 38 31.26 -23.51 -24.82
N ARG A 39 31.76 -22.50 -24.09
CA ARG A 39 33.04 -21.84 -24.38
C ARG A 39 34.01 -22.10 -23.22
N ALA A 40 35.15 -22.71 -23.54
CA ALA A 40 36.12 -23.17 -22.54
C ALA A 40 36.85 -22.03 -21.82
N ASP A 41 36.84 -20.81 -22.38
CA ASP A 41 37.77 -19.75 -21.99
C ASP A 41 37.18 -18.72 -21.00
N GLU A 42 35.90 -18.83 -20.64
CA GLU A 42 35.20 -17.82 -19.83
C GLU A 42 34.68 -18.40 -18.50
N SER A 43 35.52 -18.34 -17.47
CA SER A 43 35.25 -18.98 -16.17
C SER A 43 34.00 -18.48 -15.43
N ASN A 44 33.51 -17.28 -15.74
CA ASN A 44 32.37 -16.66 -15.07
C ASN A 44 31.27 -16.19 -16.03
N VAL A 45 31.28 -16.61 -17.29
CA VAL A 45 30.26 -16.24 -18.28
C VAL A 45 29.44 -17.47 -18.66
N VAL A 46 28.14 -17.26 -18.84
CA VAL A 46 27.21 -18.23 -19.41
C VAL A 46 26.76 -17.70 -20.76
N VAL A 47 27.11 -18.42 -21.82
CA VAL A 47 26.66 -18.11 -23.17
C VAL A 47 25.45 -18.99 -23.48
N VAL A 48 24.36 -18.36 -23.90
CA VAL A 48 23.10 -19.04 -24.20
C VAL A 48 22.51 -18.57 -25.52
N ARG A 49 21.84 -19.45 -26.25
CA ARG A 49 21.29 -19.19 -27.58
C ARG A 49 19.82 -19.58 -27.67
N ARG A 50 18.99 -18.77 -28.32
CA ARG A 50 17.60 -19.11 -28.65
C ARG A 50 17.16 -18.40 -29.93
N GLY A 51 16.67 -19.17 -30.91
CA GLY A 51 16.13 -18.62 -32.16
C GLY A 51 17.13 -17.72 -32.92
N GLY A 52 18.40 -18.13 -32.99
CA GLY A 52 19.46 -17.37 -33.66
C GLY A 52 20.02 -16.17 -32.87
N ARG A 53 19.47 -15.85 -31.69
CA ARG A 53 20.01 -14.82 -30.79
C ARG A 53 20.92 -15.46 -29.75
N GLU A 54 22.15 -14.96 -29.66
CA GLU A 54 23.09 -15.30 -28.58
C GLU A 54 22.97 -14.28 -27.45
N ARG A 55 23.16 -14.72 -26.20
CA ARG A 55 23.28 -13.88 -25.01
C ARG A 55 24.45 -14.32 -24.15
N ARG A 56 25.25 -13.37 -23.71
CA ARG A 56 26.41 -13.54 -22.83
C ARG A 56 26.06 -13.00 -21.44
N VAL A 57 25.93 -13.91 -20.48
CA VAL A 57 25.53 -13.59 -19.10
C VAL A 57 26.74 -13.76 -18.18
N ALA A 58 27.36 -12.65 -17.78
CA ALA A 58 28.43 -12.66 -16.79
C ALA A 58 27.86 -12.90 -15.39
N VAL A 59 28.50 -13.74 -14.59
CA VAL A 59 28.10 -14.05 -13.21
C VAL A 59 29.19 -13.55 -12.26
N GLY A 60 28.89 -12.43 -11.61
CA GLY A 60 29.84 -11.69 -10.78
C GLY A 60 30.87 -10.91 -11.60
N THR A 61 32.09 -10.85 -11.08
CA THR A 61 33.24 -10.18 -11.70
C THR A 61 34.33 -11.19 -12.03
N PRO A 62 35.14 -10.97 -13.10
CA PRO A 62 35.17 -9.79 -13.97
C PRO A 62 34.03 -9.75 -15.01
N VAL A 63 33.59 -8.55 -15.41
CA VAL A 63 32.56 -8.38 -16.44
C VAL A 63 33.22 -8.14 -17.81
N PRO A 64 32.98 -9.00 -18.82
CA PRO A 64 33.41 -8.77 -20.20
C PRO A 64 32.74 -7.53 -20.82
N ALA A 65 33.43 -6.90 -21.78
CA ALA A 65 32.90 -5.71 -22.48
C ALA A 65 31.69 -6.02 -23.38
N ASP A 66 31.50 -7.28 -23.75
CA ASP A 66 30.43 -7.78 -24.63
C ASP A 66 29.36 -8.57 -23.87
N ALA A 67 29.25 -8.37 -22.55
CA ALA A 67 28.20 -9.00 -21.76
C ALA A 67 26.83 -8.36 -22.07
N ASP A 68 25.81 -9.18 -22.30
CA ASP A 68 24.42 -8.72 -22.44
C ASP A 68 23.74 -8.55 -21.08
N ALA A 69 24.15 -9.37 -20.11
CA ALA A 69 23.65 -9.31 -18.74
C ALA A 69 24.75 -9.63 -17.72
N VAL A 70 24.63 -9.05 -16.52
CA VAL A 70 25.55 -9.27 -15.40
C VAL A 70 24.75 -9.65 -14.16
N VAL A 71 24.97 -10.87 -13.67
CA VAL A 71 24.34 -11.40 -12.47
C VAL A 71 25.18 -11.05 -11.25
N GLY A 72 24.63 -10.26 -10.34
CA GLY A 72 25.27 -9.91 -9.07
C GLY A 72 24.90 -10.87 -7.95
N ASP A 73 25.72 -10.90 -6.89
CA ASP A 73 25.41 -11.65 -5.67
C ASP A 73 24.67 -10.83 -4.61
N GLY A 74 24.36 -9.55 -4.90
CA GLY A 74 23.68 -8.65 -3.98
C GLY A 74 24.53 -8.22 -2.78
N ALA A 75 25.83 -8.56 -2.71
CA ALA A 75 26.71 -8.09 -1.65
C ALA A 75 27.19 -6.66 -1.92
N ARG A 76 26.99 -5.76 -0.95
CA ARG A 76 27.61 -4.42 -0.97
C ARG A 76 29.09 -4.57 -0.64
N ARG A 77 29.96 -4.47 -1.66
CA ARG A 77 31.42 -4.42 -1.46
C ARG A 77 31.89 -2.98 -1.53
N VAL A 78 32.30 -2.44 -0.39
CA VAL A 78 32.74 -1.03 -0.23
C VAL A 78 34.01 -0.72 -1.04
N LEU A 79 34.84 -1.73 -1.34
CA LEU A 79 36.18 -1.56 -1.91
C LEU A 79 36.38 -2.14 -3.32
N SER A 80 35.34 -2.69 -3.95
CA SER A 80 35.45 -3.25 -5.31
C SER A 80 34.32 -2.73 -6.19
N ALA A 81 34.61 -2.43 -7.46
CA ALA A 81 33.57 -2.08 -8.43
C ALA A 81 32.50 -3.17 -8.44
N SER A 82 31.29 -2.83 -8.00
CA SER A 82 30.20 -3.79 -7.90
C SER A 82 29.86 -4.35 -9.28
N PRO A 83 29.39 -5.61 -9.38
CA PRO A 83 28.92 -6.17 -10.65
C PRO A 83 27.91 -5.25 -11.36
N ARG A 84 27.10 -4.50 -10.59
CA ARG A 84 26.18 -3.47 -11.09
C ARG A 84 26.88 -2.32 -11.81
N ARG A 85 27.86 -1.65 -11.17
CA ARG A 85 28.64 -0.58 -11.82
C ARG A 85 29.37 -1.07 -13.07
N ARG A 86 29.83 -2.33 -13.06
CA ARG A 86 30.49 -2.95 -14.21
C ARG A 86 29.52 -3.28 -15.33
N ALA A 87 28.28 -3.67 -15.02
CA ALA A 87 27.21 -3.85 -15.99
C ALA A 87 26.88 -2.52 -16.68
N GLU A 88 26.70 -1.45 -15.91
CA GLU A 88 26.46 -0.10 -16.42
C GLU A 88 27.59 0.37 -17.34
N ALA A 89 28.85 0.15 -16.95
CA ALA A 89 30.02 0.54 -17.74
C ALA A 89 30.12 -0.14 -19.11
N VAL A 90 29.49 -1.31 -19.30
CA VAL A 90 29.49 -2.05 -20.57
C VAL A 90 28.12 -2.05 -21.27
N GLY A 91 27.13 -1.32 -20.72
CA GLY A 91 25.76 -1.31 -21.24
C GLY A 91 24.99 -2.62 -21.06
N ALA A 92 25.43 -3.51 -20.15
CA ALA A 92 24.79 -4.79 -19.87
C ALA A 92 23.61 -4.64 -18.89
N THR A 93 22.62 -5.52 -19.01
CA THR A 93 21.51 -5.59 -18.06
C THR A 93 21.99 -6.18 -16.73
N TYR A 94 21.90 -5.44 -15.62
CA TYR A 94 22.15 -6.01 -14.29
C TYR A 94 21.00 -6.93 -13.85
N VAL A 95 21.35 -8.07 -13.25
CA VAL A 95 20.42 -9.07 -12.74
C VAL A 95 20.78 -9.34 -11.28
N SER A 96 19.92 -8.91 -10.37
CA SER A 96 20.06 -9.12 -8.93
C SER A 96 19.61 -10.53 -8.50
N PRO A 97 19.93 -10.97 -7.27
CA PRO A 97 19.35 -12.19 -6.70
C PRO A 97 17.81 -12.16 -6.65
N ALA A 98 17.20 -10.98 -6.48
CA ALA A 98 15.75 -10.82 -6.52
C ALA A 98 15.21 -11.16 -7.92
N ASP A 99 15.84 -10.62 -8.96
CA ASP A 99 15.41 -10.88 -10.33
C ASP A 99 15.69 -12.34 -10.75
N LEU A 100 16.68 -13.02 -10.16
CA LEU A 100 16.88 -14.47 -10.32
C LEU A 100 15.76 -15.26 -9.67
N ARG A 101 15.32 -14.86 -8.47
CA ARG A 101 14.18 -15.47 -7.76
C ARG A 101 12.91 -15.29 -8.56
N GLU A 102 12.63 -14.09 -9.08
CA GLU A 102 11.45 -13.85 -9.93
C GLU A 102 11.49 -14.70 -11.21
N ARG A 103 12.64 -14.76 -11.89
CA ARG A 103 12.82 -15.62 -13.08
C ARG A 103 12.64 -17.11 -12.75
N LEU A 104 13.04 -17.55 -11.56
CA LEU A 104 12.85 -18.92 -11.10
C LEU A 104 11.36 -19.21 -10.84
N LEU A 105 10.66 -18.33 -10.14
CA LEU A 105 9.28 -18.56 -9.68
C LEU A 105 8.22 -18.31 -10.76
N TYR A 106 8.47 -17.35 -11.66
CA TYR A 106 7.50 -16.90 -12.66
C TYR A 106 7.97 -17.12 -14.09
N GLY A 107 9.25 -17.42 -14.29
CA GLY A 107 9.81 -17.70 -15.61
C GLY A 107 9.86 -19.18 -15.98
N LEU A 108 9.48 -20.08 -15.07
CA LEU A 108 9.47 -21.53 -15.23
C LEU A 108 8.14 -22.12 -14.76
N ASP A 109 7.82 -23.33 -15.23
CA ASP A 109 6.75 -24.11 -14.60
C ASP A 109 7.15 -24.49 -13.16
N ARG A 110 6.14 -24.72 -12.33
CA ARG A 110 6.30 -24.95 -10.89
C ARG A 110 7.22 -26.12 -10.57
N ASP A 111 7.12 -27.21 -11.32
CA ASP A 111 7.89 -28.43 -11.05
C ASP A 111 9.33 -28.28 -11.51
N ALA A 112 9.58 -27.57 -12.61
CA ALA A 112 10.92 -27.20 -13.05
C ALA A 112 11.59 -26.22 -12.08
N ALA A 113 10.86 -25.24 -11.58
CA ALA A 113 11.36 -24.28 -10.59
C ALA A 113 11.78 -24.98 -9.28
N ASP A 114 10.90 -25.85 -8.73
CA ASP A 114 11.20 -26.58 -7.50
C ASP A 114 12.32 -27.60 -7.67
N ARG A 115 12.37 -28.29 -8.82
CA ARG A 115 13.45 -29.22 -9.16
C ARG A 115 14.80 -28.51 -9.26
N LEU A 116 14.87 -27.42 -10.02
CA LEU A 116 16.08 -26.62 -10.15
C LEU A 116 16.53 -26.06 -8.80
N PHE A 117 15.59 -25.56 -8.00
CA PHE A 117 15.91 -25.05 -6.68
C PHE A 117 16.46 -26.15 -5.75
N ARG A 118 15.85 -27.34 -5.76
CA ARG A 118 16.29 -28.49 -4.97
C ARG A 118 17.66 -29.02 -5.39
N GLU A 119 17.91 -29.13 -6.68
CA GLU A 119 19.20 -29.58 -7.21
C GLU A 119 20.34 -28.63 -6.84
N ARG A 120 20.07 -27.33 -6.74
CA ARG A 120 21.09 -26.30 -6.55
C ARG A 120 21.27 -25.87 -5.10
N PHE A 121 20.21 -25.93 -4.29
CA PHE A 121 20.21 -25.49 -2.89
C PHE A 121 19.96 -26.63 -1.89
N GLY A 122 19.70 -27.86 -2.36
CA GLY A 122 19.50 -29.05 -1.52
C GLY A 122 18.16 -29.12 -0.80
N ILE A 123 17.25 -28.17 -1.02
CA ILE A 123 15.94 -28.07 -0.35
C ILE A 123 14.86 -27.66 -1.34
N SER A 124 13.60 -28.03 -1.08
CA SER A 124 12.47 -27.58 -1.90
C SER A 124 12.14 -26.10 -1.64
N LEU A 125 11.44 -25.47 -2.58
CA LEU A 125 10.93 -24.10 -2.44
C LEU A 125 9.97 -23.98 -1.24
N ALA A 126 9.13 -24.99 -1.02
CA ALA A 126 8.18 -25.03 0.09
C ALA A 126 8.90 -25.09 1.45
N THR A 127 9.90 -25.97 1.60
CA THR A 127 10.69 -26.07 2.83
C THR A 127 11.49 -24.79 3.08
N ALA A 128 12.02 -24.20 2.01
CA ALA A 128 12.77 -22.95 2.05
C ALA A 128 11.92 -21.76 2.53
N ALA A 129 10.63 -21.76 2.23
CA ALA A 129 9.65 -20.78 2.69
C ALA A 129 9.29 -20.96 4.16
N SER A 130 9.05 -22.19 4.61
CA SER A 130 8.70 -22.46 6.01
C SER A 130 9.86 -22.18 6.99
N ALA A 131 11.12 -22.25 6.53
CA ALA A 131 12.27 -21.85 7.32
C ALA A 131 12.35 -20.33 7.59
N ASP A 132 11.70 -19.52 6.74
CA ASP A 132 11.64 -18.07 6.89
C ASP A 132 10.68 -17.68 8.03
N ASP A 133 9.55 -18.40 8.15
CA ASP A 133 8.58 -18.22 9.23
C ASP A 133 9.16 -18.56 10.61
N GLY A 134 9.96 -19.64 10.71
CA GLY A 134 10.63 -20.03 11.95
C GLY A 134 11.73 -19.05 12.42
N GLY A 135 12.24 -18.20 11.52
CA GLY A 135 13.22 -17.16 11.85
C GLY A 135 12.61 -16.02 12.69
N ARG A 136 11.31 -15.75 12.50
CA ARG A 136 10.56 -14.72 13.25
C ARG A 136 10.21 -15.16 14.68
N GLU A 137 10.04 -16.45 14.93
CA GLU A 137 9.89 -16.99 16.31
C GLU A 137 11.24 -17.08 17.07
N GLY A 138 12.36 -17.25 16.36
CA GLY A 138 13.70 -17.37 16.95
C GLY A 138 14.25 -16.10 17.61
N VAL A 139 13.72 -14.92 17.28
CA VAL A 139 14.11 -13.64 17.90
C VAL A 139 13.47 -13.47 19.28
N ARG A 140 12.25 -13.98 19.50
CA ARG A 140 11.64 -14.08 20.85
C ARG A 140 12.32 -15.15 21.71
N GLY A 141 12.84 -16.22 21.12
CA GLY A 141 13.58 -17.28 21.82
C GLY A 141 15.02 -16.90 22.27
N ARG A 142 15.65 -15.90 21.64
CA ARG A 142 17.01 -15.44 22.01
C ARG A 142 17.02 -14.45 23.17
N LEU A 143 15.96 -13.67 23.37
CA LEU A 143 15.79 -12.82 24.55
C LEU A 143 15.48 -13.62 25.83
N ALA A 144 14.84 -14.79 25.70
CA ALA A 144 14.58 -15.68 26.85
C ALA A 144 15.84 -16.41 27.37
N ARG A 145 16.89 -16.54 26.55
CA ARG A 145 18.15 -17.20 26.95
C ARG A 145 19.19 -16.26 27.56
N VAL A 146 19.12 -14.96 27.25
CA VAL A 146 19.93 -13.92 27.95
C VAL A 146 19.39 -13.63 29.35
N ARG A 147 18.10 -13.88 29.61
CA ARG A 147 17.47 -13.71 30.93
C ARG A 147 17.66 -14.89 31.90
N ARG A 148 18.32 -15.97 31.49
CA ARG A 148 18.57 -17.17 32.32
C ARG A 148 20.06 -17.51 32.50
N ALA A 149 20.96 -16.60 32.11
CA ALA A 149 22.41 -16.70 32.36
C ALA A 149 22.94 -15.64 33.34
N ALA A 150 22.05 -14.89 34.01
CA ALA A 150 22.40 -13.93 35.06
C ALA A 150 21.67 -14.30 36.36
N ALA A 151 21.86 -15.53 36.80
CA ALA A 151 21.50 -16.00 38.13
C ALA A 151 22.44 -17.15 38.50
N ASP A 152 23.72 -16.83 38.67
CA ASP A 152 24.53 -17.40 39.74
C ASP A 152 25.81 -16.57 39.95
N ASP A 153 26.14 -16.43 41.23
CA ASP A 153 27.31 -15.82 41.85
C ASP A 153 27.50 -14.29 41.88
N ARG A 154 26.92 -13.73 42.94
CA ARG A 154 27.63 -13.05 44.04
C ARG A 154 28.82 -12.15 43.65
N SER A 155 28.60 -10.85 43.71
CA SER A 155 29.25 -10.02 44.75
C SER A 155 28.55 -8.67 44.89
N ALA A 156 28.39 -8.28 46.15
CA ALA A 156 27.72 -7.09 46.63
C ALA A 156 28.23 -5.79 45.99
N LEU A 157 27.30 -4.91 45.60
CA LEU A 157 27.27 -3.48 45.89
C LEU A 157 26.10 -2.83 45.13
N LEU A 158 25.36 -1.95 45.81
CA LEU A 158 24.25 -1.10 45.32
C LEU A 158 22.81 -1.62 45.51
N ALA A 159 22.49 -1.99 46.76
CA ALA A 159 21.11 -2.18 47.24
C ALA A 159 20.55 -0.98 48.04
N VAL A 160 20.90 0.28 47.71
CA VAL A 160 20.42 1.47 48.47
C VAL A 160 19.81 2.60 47.60
N ALA A 161 19.69 2.46 46.28
CA ALA A 161 19.21 3.58 45.44
C ALA A 161 17.85 3.37 44.71
N ALA A 162 17.17 2.25 44.88
CA ALA A 162 15.92 1.95 44.15
C ALA A 162 14.66 1.80 45.03
N ALA A 163 14.77 2.04 46.34
CA ALA A 163 13.63 2.01 47.28
C ALA A 163 13.16 3.41 47.72
N ALA A 164 13.75 4.49 47.19
CA ALA A 164 13.38 5.87 47.50
C ALA A 164 12.59 6.58 46.38
N LEU A 165 12.43 5.98 45.20
CA LEU A 165 11.69 6.59 44.08
C LEU A 165 10.29 5.99 43.85
N LEU A 166 9.86 5.05 44.70
CA LEU A 166 8.56 4.37 44.60
C LEU A 166 7.58 4.75 45.73
N VAL A 167 7.91 5.79 46.50
CA VAL A 167 7.05 6.36 47.56
C VAL A 167 6.70 7.85 47.30
N ALA A 168 7.17 8.44 46.20
CA ALA A 168 6.91 9.85 45.86
C ALA A 168 5.85 10.08 44.76
N THR A 169 5.27 9.02 44.18
CA THR A 169 4.23 9.13 43.12
C THR A 169 2.86 8.56 43.54
N LEU A 170 2.66 8.28 44.82
CA LEU A 170 1.40 7.76 45.38
C LEU A 170 0.80 8.66 46.49
N ALA A 171 1.09 9.96 46.45
CA ALA A 171 0.54 10.93 47.40
C ALA A 171 0.24 12.31 46.79
N VAL A 172 -0.50 12.37 45.67
CA VAL A 172 -1.30 13.56 45.28
C VAL A 172 -2.66 13.15 44.70
N LEU A 173 -3.25 12.06 45.21
CA LEU A 173 -4.63 11.63 44.89
C LEU A 173 -5.41 11.45 46.19
N ALA A 174 -5.37 12.48 47.03
CA ALA A 174 -6.20 12.61 48.24
C ALA A 174 -6.21 14.05 48.76
N ALA A 175 -6.60 15.02 47.93
CA ALA A 175 -7.15 16.31 48.37
C ALA A 175 -7.78 16.99 47.16
N GLY A 176 -9.06 17.34 47.26
CA GLY A 176 -9.87 17.82 46.14
C GLY A 176 -9.44 19.16 45.55
N GLY A 177 -9.79 19.35 44.28
CA GLY A 177 -9.72 20.64 43.59
C GLY A 177 -9.73 20.51 42.06
N ALA A 178 -10.92 20.54 41.47
CA ALA A 178 -11.31 20.88 40.09
C ALA A 178 -10.50 20.31 38.88
N PRO A 179 -11.17 19.66 37.90
CA PRO A 179 -10.51 19.28 36.65
C PRO A 179 -10.23 20.51 35.78
N ALA A 180 -9.02 20.53 35.22
CA ALA A 180 -8.54 21.50 34.23
C ALA A 180 -9.20 21.31 32.85
N LEU A 181 -10.54 21.34 32.81
CA LEU A 181 -11.35 21.39 31.58
C LEU A 181 -12.46 22.46 31.62
N ALA A 182 -12.47 23.32 32.66
CA ALA A 182 -13.31 24.52 32.69
C ALA A 182 -12.72 25.59 31.75
N GLY A 183 -12.92 25.41 30.45
CA GLY A 183 -12.43 26.37 29.44
C GLY A 183 -12.84 26.09 28.00
N ILE A 184 -13.46 24.93 27.70
CA ILE A 184 -14.11 24.72 26.40
C ILE A 184 -15.51 25.34 26.48
N PRO A 185 -15.83 26.40 25.71
CA PRO A 185 -17.18 26.91 25.63
C PRO A 185 -18.06 25.85 24.93
N GLY A 186 -19.02 25.27 25.63
CA GLY A 186 -20.00 24.35 25.04
C GLY A 186 -20.35 23.08 25.84
N LEU A 187 -19.57 22.72 26.86
CA LEU A 187 -19.87 21.56 27.72
C LEU A 187 -20.71 21.99 28.93
N GLY A 188 -21.99 22.29 28.69
CA GLY A 188 -23.00 22.30 29.75
C GLY A 188 -23.40 20.86 30.11
N PRO A 189 -23.97 20.61 31.31
CA PRO A 189 -24.57 19.31 31.61
C PRO A 189 -25.61 18.99 30.53
N ALA A 190 -25.57 17.75 30.03
CA ALA A 190 -26.50 17.24 29.03
C ALA A 190 -27.93 17.58 29.47
N SER A 191 -28.58 18.42 28.67
CA SER A 191 -29.99 18.69 28.84
C SER A 191 -30.71 17.44 28.39
N ASP A 192 -31.36 16.74 29.32
CA ASP A 192 -32.33 15.69 29.02
C ASP A 192 -33.35 16.28 28.01
N GLY A 193 -33.27 15.84 26.75
CA GLY A 193 -34.20 16.24 25.68
C GLY A 193 -33.59 16.92 24.45
N ALA A 194 -32.28 16.94 24.25
CA ALA A 194 -31.73 17.33 22.94
C ALA A 194 -32.05 16.25 21.90
N GLU A 195 -32.83 16.60 20.87
CA GLU A 195 -33.07 15.70 19.74
C GLU A 195 -31.74 15.31 19.07
N PRO A 196 -31.55 14.02 18.73
CA PRO A 196 -30.36 13.56 18.02
C PRO A 196 -30.11 14.38 16.75
N THR A 197 -28.94 15.01 16.64
CA THR A 197 -28.60 15.85 15.49
C THR A 197 -28.25 15.01 14.27
N ALA A 198 -28.90 15.25 13.14
CA ALA A 198 -28.57 14.50 11.92
C ALA A 198 -27.13 14.78 11.48
N PRO A 199 -26.43 13.78 10.90
CA PRO A 199 -25.16 14.05 10.23
C PRO A 199 -25.39 15.13 9.17
N SER A 200 -24.59 16.21 9.25
CA SER A 200 -24.74 17.33 8.34
C SER A 200 -24.30 16.88 6.95
N PRO A 201 -25.14 17.01 5.91
CA PRO A 201 -24.64 16.90 4.56
C PRO A 201 -23.59 18.01 4.35
N PRO A 202 -22.56 17.76 3.53
CA PRO A 202 -21.64 18.82 3.14
C PRO A 202 -22.39 19.92 2.39
N ALA A 203 -21.79 21.11 2.37
CA ALA A 203 -22.39 22.25 1.71
C ALA A 203 -22.54 22.00 0.20
N ASP A 204 -23.57 22.56 -0.41
CA ASP A 204 -23.79 22.47 -1.86
C ASP A 204 -22.51 22.91 -2.62
N GLY A 205 -22.04 22.04 -3.51
CA GLY A 205 -20.83 22.28 -4.31
C GLY A 205 -19.49 22.02 -3.60
N GLU A 206 -19.48 21.64 -2.32
CA GLU A 206 -18.26 21.28 -1.59
C GLU A 206 -17.51 20.12 -2.26
N TYR A 207 -18.24 19.07 -2.66
CA TYR A 207 -17.65 17.94 -3.38
C TYR A 207 -17.15 18.30 -4.77
N ALA A 208 -17.85 19.17 -5.49
CA ALA A 208 -17.39 19.67 -6.78
C ALA A 208 -16.08 20.46 -6.63
N ALA A 209 -15.97 21.30 -5.60
CA ALA A 209 -14.75 22.04 -5.28
C ALA A 209 -13.61 21.12 -4.82
N ALA A 210 -13.89 20.11 -4.01
CA ALA A 210 -12.92 19.11 -3.58
C ALA A 210 -12.41 18.31 -4.78
N ALA A 211 -13.30 17.83 -5.65
CA ALA A 211 -12.95 17.17 -6.89
C ALA A 211 -12.09 18.08 -7.77
N ALA A 212 -12.40 19.39 -7.80
CA ALA A 212 -11.67 20.40 -8.55
C ALA A 212 -10.20 20.56 -8.15
N ALA A 213 -9.92 20.45 -6.84
CA ALA A 213 -8.58 20.59 -6.29
C ALA A 213 -7.67 19.37 -6.51
N ILE A 214 -8.25 18.22 -6.86
CA ILE A 214 -7.54 16.96 -7.10
C ILE A 214 -7.11 16.86 -8.57
N GLY A 215 -5.90 16.37 -8.82
CA GLY A 215 -5.27 16.12 -10.11
C GLY A 215 -3.99 16.92 -10.36
N THR A 216 -3.38 17.51 -9.32
CA THR A 216 -2.22 18.42 -9.45
C THR A 216 -0.98 17.89 -8.73
N PRO A 217 0.25 18.18 -9.22
CA PRO A 217 1.48 17.79 -8.52
C PRO A 217 1.51 18.27 -7.07
N GLU A 218 1.07 19.50 -6.80
CA GLU A 218 1.05 20.09 -5.46
C GLU A 218 0.03 19.40 -4.53
N SER A 219 -1.08 18.89 -5.08
CA SER A 219 -2.03 18.06 -4.34
C SER A 219 -1.43 16.70 -4.01
N ALA A 220 -0.79 16.05 -5.00
CA ALA A 220 -0.13 14.77 -4.82
C ALA A 220 1.01 14.84 -3.79
N GLU A 221 1.82 15.90 -3.79
CA GLU A 221 2.85 16.14 -2.77
C GLU A 221 2.26 16.24 -1.37
N ARG A 222 1.14 16.94 -1.22
CA ARG A 222 0.46 17.05 0.08
C ARG A 222 0.01 15.67 0.57
N ALA A 223 -0.46 14.80 -0.33
CA ALA A 223 -0.87 13.44 0.02
C ALA A 223 0.27 12.60 0.60
N VAL A 224 1.48 12.75 0.06
CA VAL A 224 2.68 11.99 0.47
C VAL A 224 3.56 12.71 1.49
N SER A 225 3.26 13.96 1.82
CA SER A 225 4.10 14.80 2.71
C SER A 225 4.32 14.25 4.11
N THR A 226 3.44 13.36 4.59
CA THR A 226 3.55 12.71 5.90
C THR A 226 4.32 11.38 5.87
N LEU A 227 4.69 10.89 4.69
CA LEU A 227 5.54 9.71 4.57
C LEU A 227 6.98 10.13 4.86
N ASP A 228 7.40 9.94 6.11
CA ASP A 228 8.73 10.29 6.61
C ASP A 228 9.84 9.36 6.07
N ASP A 229 9.47 8.27 5.38
CA ASP A 229 10.40 7.24 4.90
C ASP A 229 10.33 7.08 3.37
N ALA A 230 11.41 7.46 2.68
CA ALA A 230 11.68 7.05 1.29
C ALA A 230 11.63 5.52 1.14
N ALA A 231 12.01 4.78 2.19
CA ALA A 231 11.90 3.32 2.27
C ALA A 231 10.45 2.81 2.20
N SER A 232 9.47 3.59 2.66
CA SER A 232 8.04 3.21 2.66
C SER A 232 7.37 3.43 1.29
N LEU A 233 8.07 4.10 0.37
CA LEU A 233 7.66 4.33 -1.02
C LEU A 233 8.42 3.45 -2.02
N GLY A 234 9.21 2.48 -1.52
CA GLY A 234 10.08 1.64 -2.36
C GLY A 234 11.29 2.37 -2.93
N LEU A 235 11.69 3.50 -2.34
CA LEU A 235 12.77 4.36 -2.82
C LEU A 235 14.04 4.11 -2.00
N ASP A 236 14.86 3.13 -2.39
CA ASP A 236 16.24 3.05 -1.92
C ASP A 236 17.01 4.31 -2.38
N GLU A 237 17.82 4.91 -1.49
CA GLU A 237 18.64 6.13 -1.77
C GLU A 237 19.56 6.01 -2.99
N ASP A 238 19.89 4.80 -3.45
CA ASP A 238 20.66 4.56 -4.67
C ASP A 238 19.86 4.82 -5.97
N GLY A 239 18.54 5.07 -5.88
CA GLY A 239 17.68 5.52 -6.99
C GLY A 239 17.72 7.03 -7.23
N LEU A 240 18.27 7.80 -6.29
CA LEU A 240 18.22 9.27 -6.26
C LEU A 240 19.52 9.97 -6.68
N THR A 241 20.61 9.25 -6.96
CA THR A 241 21.75 9.83 -7.72
C THR A 241 21.51 9.74 -9.22
N GLY A 242 20.47 10.42 -9.65
CA GLY A 242 20.13 10.72 -11.03
C GLY A 242 19.16 11.88 -10.96
N THR A 243 19.51 12.98 -11.63
CA THR A 243 18.71 14.19 -11.89
C THR A 243 17.19 14.00 -11.78
N VAL A 244 16.49 15.06 -11.35
CA VAL A 244 15.02 15.23 -11.47
C VAL A 244 14.48 14.42 -12.67
N GLY A 245 13.80 13.29 -12.41
CA GLY A 245 13.39 12.34 -13.45
C GLY A 245 14.03 10.93 -13.46
N SER A 246 14.70 10.48 -12.39
CA SER A 246 15.21 9.08 -12.31
C SER A 246 14.09 8.09 -11.95
N THR A 247 13.49 7.45 -12.98
CA THR A 247 12.41 6.47 -12.86
C THR A 247 12.83 5.09 -13.41
N ALA A 248 13.58 4.30 -12.64
CA ALA A 248 14.14 3.02 -13.10
C ALA A 248 13.16 1.82 -13.10
N ARG A 249 11.98 1.92 -12.45
CA ARG A 249 10.96 0.85 -12.39
C ARG A 249 9.56 1.42 -12.49
N THR A 250 8.91 1.30 -13.66
CA THR A 250 7.55 1.79 -13.86
C THR A 250 6.53 1.04 -12.98
N PRO A 251 5.41 1.68 -12.60
CA PRO A 251 4.38 1.03 -11.81
C PRO A 251 3.85 -0.24 -12.50
N PRO A 252 3.45 -1.28 -11.76
CA PRO A 252 2.81 -2.45 -12.36
C PRO A 252 1.64 -2.08 -13.27
N GLY A 253 1.53 -2.74 -14.43
CA GLY A 253 0.52 -2.42 -15.45
C GLY A 253 0.80 -1.18 -16.30
N ALA A 254 1.84 -0.41 -15.95
CA ALA A 254 2.28 0.79 -16.66
C ALA A 254 3.72 0.68 -17.17
N PHE A 255 3.96 1.28 -18.33
CA PHE A 255 5.27 1.46 -18.94
C PHE A 255 5.42 2.93 -19.34
N LEU A 256 6.63 3.39 -19.64
CA LEU A 256 6.85 4.79 -20.07
C LEU A 256 6.06 5.17 -21.34
N THR A 257 5.62 4.18 -22.11
CA THR A 257 4.78 4.34 -23.30
C THR A 257 3.28 4.38 -23.02
N GLY A 258 2.83 4.14 -21.79
CA GLY A 258 1.41 4.13 -21.43
C GLY A 258 1.04 3.07 -20.39
N VAL A 259 -0.24 3.05 -20.02
CA VAL A 259 -0.90 2.00 -19.24
C VAL A 259 -1.36 0.91 -20.20
N TYR A 260 -0.98 -0.34 -19.91
CA TYR A 260 -1.33 -1.51 -20.72
C TYR A 260 -2.29 -2.46 -20.00
N ASP A 261 -2.27 -2.43 -18.66
CA ASP A 261 -3.09 -3.28 -17.80
C ASP A 261 -3.50 -2.48 -16.57
N ALA A 262 -4.67 -1.84 -16.65
CA ALA A 262 -5.23 -1.05 -15.55
C ALA A 262 -5.66 -1.93 -14.37
N ASP A 263 -5.99 -3.21 -14.61
CA ASP A 263 -6.33 -4.17 -13.57
C ASP A 263 -5.09 -4.52 -12.75
N ALA A 264 -3.96 -4.80 -13.41
CA ALA A 264 -2.68 -5.03 -12.73
C ALA A 264 -2.22 -3.81 -11.91
N LEU A 265 -2.47 -2.59 -12.39
CA LEU A 265 -2.19 -1.37 -11.64
C LEU A 265 -3.10 -1.23 -10.41
N ALA A 266 -4.39 -1.52 -10.54
CA ALA A 266 -5.33 -1.50 -9.43
C ALA A 266 -5.02 -2.58 -8.38
N ASP A 267 -4.63 -3.78 -8.81
CA ASP A 267 -4.24 -4.86 -7.90
C ASP A 267 -2.93 -4.52 -7.15
N ALA A 268 -1.97 -3.90 -7.85
CA ALA A 268 -0.76 -3.37 -7.21
C ALA A 268 -1.08 -2.25 -6.22
N HIS A 269 -2.04 -1.37 -6.54
CA HIS A 269 -2.53 -0.36 -5.62
C HIS A 269 -3.08 -0.97 -4.34
N VAL A 270 -3.97 -1.96 -4.46
CA VAL A 270 -4.56 -2.65 -3.29
C VAL A 270 -3.46 -3.32 -2.46
N ALA A 271 -2.51 -3.99 -3.11
CA ALA A 271 -1.39 -4.63 -2.42
C ALA A 271 -0.48 -3.63 -1.69
N ALA A 272 -0.21 -2.47 -2.30
CA ALA A 272 0.58 -1.41 -1.69
C ALA A 272 -0.19 -0.72 -0.54
N ALA A 273 -1.47 -0.45 -0.73
CA ALA A 273 -2.34 0.14 0.28
C ALA A 273 -2.50 -0.76 1.52
N ALA A 274 -2.50 -2.09 1.34
CA ALA A 274 -2.53 -3.04 2.44
C ALA A 274 -1.30 -2.98 3.37
N ASN A 275 -0.19 -2.40 2.91
CA ASN A 275 1.00 -2.18 3.74
C ASN A 275 0.95 -0.86 4.53
N LEU A 276 -0.06 -0.02 4.30
CA LEU A 276 -0.23 1.22 5.05
C LEU A 276 -0.74 0.88 6.47
N SER A 277 -0.05 1.39 7.49
CA SER A 277 -0.48 1.25 8.88
C SER A 277 -1.70 2.12 9.19
N SER A 278 -1.82 3.27 8.53
CA SER A 278 -2.92 4.22 8.66
C SER A 278 -3.00 5.12 7.42
N ALA A 279 -4.20 5.58 7.05
CA ALA A 279 -4.43 6.41 5.88
C ALA A 279 -5.78 7.14 5.94
N THR A 280 -5.84 8.33 5.36
CA THR A 280 -7.09 9.03 5.03
C THR A 280 -7.34 8.92 3.54
N LEU A 281 -8.55 8.55 3.13
CA LEU A 281 -9.00 8.53 1.75
C LEU A 281 -10.20 9.48 1.62
N LEU A 282 -10.15 10.36 0.62
CA LEU A 282 -11.29 11.13 0.16
C LEU A 282 -11.59 10.69 -1.28
N LEU A 283 -12.80 10.18 -1.52
CA LEU A 283 -13.34 9.87 -2.84
C LEU A 283 -14.56 10.76 -3.07
N VAL A 284 -14.61 11.43 -4.21
CA VAL A 284 -15.68 12.38 -4.56
C VAL A 284 -16.10 12.20 -6.01
N ALA A 285 -17.38 12.41 -6.29
CA ALA A 285 -17.90 12.49 -7.64
C ALA A 285 -18.83 13.70 -7.78
N SER A 286 -18.92 14.20 -9.01
CA SER A 286 -19.84 15.26 -9.40
C SER A 286 -20.31 15.05 -10.84
N GLY A 287 -21.58 15.37 -11.09
CA GLY A 287 -22.26 15.17 -12.37
C GLY A 287 -23.55 14.36 -12.22
N PRO A 288 -24.17 13.92 -13.32
CA PRO A 288 -25.45 13.22 -13.27
C PRO A 288 -25.32 11.82 -12.65
N ALA A 289 -26.34 11.41 -11.91
CA ALA A 289 -26.33 10.17 -11.11
C ALA A 289 -26.10 8.90 -11.93
N ASN A 290 -26.65 8.83 -13.13
CA ASN A 290 -26.47 7.71 -14.04
C ASN A 290 -25.08 7.62 -14.67
N ALA A 291 -24.31 8.73 -14.69
CA ALA A 291 -22.98 8.75 -15.26
C ALA A 291 -21.87 8.48 -14.22
N THR A 292 -22.13 8.85 -12.97
CA THR A 292 -21.20 8.72 -11.85
C THR A 292 -21.32 7.38 -11.14
N ALA A 293 -22.47 6.70 -11.28
CA ALA A 293 -22.70 5.36 -10.74
C ALA A 293 -21.59 4.39 -11.18
N LEU A 294 -20.77 3.96 -10.21
CA LEU A 294 -19.84 2.86 -10.38
C LEU A 294 -20.63 1.56 -10.26
N ASP A 295 -20.42 0.62 -11.19
CA ASP A 295 -21.25 -0.58 -11.33
C ASP A 295 -21.21 -1.41 -10.03
N GLY A 296 -22.33 -1.42 -9.30
CA GLY A 296 -22.49 -2.04 -7.98
C GLY A 296 -22.70 -3.55 -8.01
N GLY A 297 -22.61 -4.20 -9.18
CA GLY A 297 -22.95 -5.62 -9.35
C GLY A 297 -22.05 -6.63 -8.63
N THR A 298 -21.02 -6.18 -7.91
CA THR A 298 -20.14 -7.06 -7.11
C THR A 298 -19.87 -6.43 -5.74
N GLY A 299 -20.77 -6.66 -4.78
CA GLY A 299 -20.56 -6.96 -3.34
C GLY A 299 -19.72 -6.04 -2.43
N ASP A 300 -18.60 -5.51 -2.92
CA ASP A 300 -17.48 -5.01 -2.10
C ASP A 300 -17.04 -3.59 -2.49
N ARG A 301 -17.88 -2.80 -3.19
CA ARG A 301 -17.45 -1.58 -3.88
C ARG A 301 -18.03 -0.30 -3.31
N VAL A 302 -17.26 0.78 -3.41
CA VAL A 302 -17.72 2.15 -3.14
C VAL A 302 -18.26 2.75 -4.44
N GLY A 303 -19.51 3.22 -4.43
CA GLY A 303 -20.15 3.91 -5.55
C GLY A 303 -20.63 5.30 -5.15
N ILE A 304 -20.69 6.24 -6.11
CA ILE A 304 -21.27 7.57 -5.89
C ILE A 304 -22.19 7.89 -7.05
N ALA A 305 -23.47 8.15 -6.78
CA ALA A 305 -24.48 8.48 -7.79
C ALA A 305 -24.84 9.98 -7.69
N GLY A 306 -24.12 10.81 -8.42
CA GLY A 306 -24.34 12.24 -8.53
C GLY A 306 -23.24 13.03 -7.85
N ASP A 307 -23.60 14.17 -7.28
CA ASP A 307 -22.70 14.98 -6.45
C ASP A 307 -22.59 14.37 -5.05
N GLY A 308 -21.45 13.77 -4.72
CA GLY A 308 -21.30 13.02 -3.47
C GLY A 308 -19.85 12.69 -3.11
N GLY A 309 -19.66 12.05 -1.97
CA GLY A 309 -18.34 11.68 -1.51
C GLY A 309 -18.33 10.72 -0.32
N VAL A 310 -17.18 10.06 -0.19
CA VAL A 310 -16.82 9.20 0.93
C VAL A 310 -15.49 9.69 1.49
N GLU A 311 -15.45 9.92 2.79
CA GLU A 311 -14.25 10.18 3.55
C GLU A 311 -14.02 9.01 4.50
N LEU A 312 -12.82 8.43 4.47
CA LEU A 312 -12.43 7.31 5.31
C LEU A 312 -11.10 7.64 5.99
N ALA A 313 -11.08 7.71 7.32
CA ALA A 313 -9.89 7.87 8.13
C ALA A 313 -9.60 6.57 8.89
N VAL A 314 -8.56 5.84 8.48
CA VAL A 314 -8.15 4.56 9.05
C VAL A 314 -6.93 4.78 9.93
N ALA A 315 -7.07 4.56 11.24
CA ALA A 315 -5.94 4.57 12.18
C ALA A 315 -5.38 3.15 12.42
N SER A 316 -6.21 2.12 12.28
CA SER A 316 -5.83 0.71 12.30
C SER A 316 -6.94 -0.15 11.68
N GLU A 317 -6.71 -1.45 11.53
CA GLU A 317 -7.71 -2.41 11.01
C GLU A 317 -9.06 -2.36 11.74
N ARG A 318 -9.06 -1.99 13.03
CA ARG A 318 -10.26 -1.95 13.88
C ARG A 318 -10.64 -0.54 14.35
N ARG A 319 -9.86 0.48 14.01
CA ARG A 319 -10.10 1.86 14.43
C ARG A 319 -10.16 2.78 13.21
N TYR A 320 -11.36 3.21 12.86
CA TYR A 320 -11.60 4.03 11.69
C TYR A 320 -12.82 4.95 11.86
N ARG A 321 -12.87 6.00 11.05
CA ARG A 321 -14.06 6.83 10.85
C ARG A 321 -14.38 6.85 9.37
N LEU A 322 -15.67 6.75 9.05
CA LEU A 322 -16.18 6.82 7.71
C LEU A 322 -17.36 7.79 7.68
N THR A 323 -17.36 8.68 6.71
CA THR A 323 -18.49 9.57 6.41
C THR A 323 -18.84 9.40 4.93
N ALA A 324 -20.10 9.11 4.63
CA ALA A 324 -20.60 8.90 3.28
C ALA A 324 -21.83 9.76 3.03
N SER A 325 -21.90 10.42 1.87
CA SER A 325 -23.06 11.18 1.45
C SER A 325 -24.26 10.28 1.11
N ALA A 326 -25.45 10.86 1.08
CA ALA A 326 -26.71 10.14 0.83
C ALA A 326 -26.79 9.38 -0.50
N ASN A 327 -25.94 9.75 -1.45
CA ASN A 327 -25.84 9.15 -2.77
C ASN A 327 -24.57 8.31 -2.96
N ALA A 328 -23.82 8.07 -1.87
CA ALA A 328 -22.70 7.15 -1.87
C ALA A 328 -23.14 5.78 -1.31
N SER A 329 -22.61 4.70 -1.89
CA SER A 329 -22.78 3.33 -1.41
C SER A 329 -21.43 2.76 -1.02
N ILE A 330 -21.42 1.88 -0.02
CA ILE A 330 -20.21 1.16 0.43
C ILE A 330 -20.59 -0.30 0.67
N GLY A 331 -20.09 -1.20 -0.18
CA GLY A 331 -20.52 -2.60 -0.22
C GLY A 331 -21.99 -2.73 -0.65
N ASP A 332 -22.66 -3.79 -0.21
CA ASP A 332 -24.07 -4.07 -0.52
C ASP A 332 -25.09 -3.14 0.17
N ALA A 333 -24.63 -2.21 1.03
CA ALA A 333 -25.50 -1.30 1.74
C ALA A 333 -25.79 -0.04 0.91
N ILE A 334 -26.81 -0.09 0.05
CA ILE A 334 -27.48 1.13 -0.44
C ILE A 334 -28.29 1.68 0.74
N ARG A 335 -27.96 2.88 1.21
CA ARG A 335 -28.74 3.56 2.27
C ARG A 335 -29.19 4.92 1.82
N GLU A 336 -30.43 5.24 2.17
CA GLU A 336 -30.94 6.59 2.05
C GLU A 336 -30.30 7.45 3.14
N GLY A 337 -29.73 8.60 2.76
CA GLY A 337 -29.22 9.60 3.71
C GLY A 337 -27.74 9.49 4.04
N THR A 338 -27.19 10.58 4.61
CA THR A 338 -25.79 10.63 5.05
C THR A 338 -25.55 9.64 6.17
N VAL A 339 -24.46 8.89 6.09
CA VAL A 339 -24.05 7.90 7.08
C VAL A 339 -22.69 8.27 7.66
N GLU A 340 -22.58 8.22 8.99
CA GLU A 340 -21.32 8.25 9.70
C GLU A 340 -21.10 6.94 10.46
N VAL A 341 -19.93 6.34 10.29
CA VAL A 341 -19.49 5.15 11.03
C VAL A 341 -18.23 5.49 11.79
N TYR A 342 -18.15 5.07 13.04
CA TYR A 342 -16.95 5.16 13.86
C TYR A 342 -16.68 3.81 14.53
N ALA A 343 -15.45 3.33 14.42
CA ALA A 343 -14.96 2.17 15.12
C ALA A 343 -13.87 2.60 16.10
N ASP A 344 -14.05 2.27 17.39
CA ASP A 344 -13.12 2.67 18.45
C ASP A 344 -11.97 1.66 18.68
N GLY A 345 -12.11 0.46 18.11
CA GLY A 345 -11.22 -0.69 18.28
C GLY A 345 -11.97 -1.94 18.76
N ASP A 346 -13.02 -1.73 19.55
CA ASP A 346 -13.78 -2.78 20.22
C ASP A 346 -15.17 -2.94 19.60
N ALA A 347 -15.82 -1.83 19.27
CA ALA A 347 -17.14 -1.80 18.67
C ALA A 347 -17.21 -0.83 17.48
N VAL A 348 -18.22 -1.04 16.65
CA VAL A 348 -18.54 -0.17 15.54
C VAL A 348 -19.88 0.49 15.81
N TYR A 349 -19.93 1.80 15.61
CA TYR A 349 -21.09 2.63 15.84
C TYR A 349 -21.44 3.29 14.51
N GLU A 350 -22.72 3.37 14.23
CA GLU A 350 -23.24 3.96 13.01
C GLU A 350 -24.34 4.96 13.36
N ARG A 351 -24.29 6.12 12.72
CA ARG A 351 -25.35 7.12 12.73
C ARG A 351 -25.79 7.39 11.30
N ALA A 352 -27.08 7.26 11.04
CA ALA A 352 -27.66 7.51 9.72
C ALA A 352 -28.90 8.39 9.84
N ALA A 353 -29.12 9.24 8.83
CA ALA A 353 -30.40 9.91 8.65
C ALA A 353 -31.37 8.96 7.94
N GLY A 354 -32.44 8.54 8.62
CA GLY A 354 -33.50 7.68 8.07
C GLY A 354 -34.84 8.42 7.91
N ALA A 355 -35.83 7.76 7.31
CA ALA A 355 -37.17 8.30 7.10
C ALA A 355 -37.92 8.67 8.41
N SER A 356 -37.52 8.05 9.53
CA SER A 356 -38.04 8.22 10.89
C SER A 356 -37.28 9.26 11.72
N GLY A 357 -36.23 9.87 11.17
CA GLY A 357 -35.30 10.75 11.90
C GLY A 357 -33.89 10.15 11.96
N VAL A 358 -33.12 10.51 12.98
CA VAL A 358 -31.73 10.09 13.12
C VAL A 358 -31.67 8.77 13.88
N GLU A 359 -31.13 7.74 13.24
CA GLU A 359 -30.93 6.44 13.84
C GLU A 359 -29.47 6.27 14.22
N THR A 360 -29.23 5.86 15.47
CA THR A 360 -27.88 5.55 15.95
C THR A 360 -27.88 4.13 16.50
N ARG A 361 -26.92 3.31 16.07
CA ARG A 361 -26.86 1.89 16.44
C ARG A 361 -25.43 1.40 16.60
N ARG A 362 -25.26 0.44 17.51
CA ARG A 362 -24.03 -0.34 17.66
C ARG A 362 -24.11 -1.56 16.75
N LEU A 363 -23.06 -1.79 15.98
CA LEU A 363 -22.93 -2.93 15.08
C LEU A 363 -22.10 -4.04 15.73
N ASP A 364 -22.35 -5.27 15.30
CA ASP A 364 -21.51 -6.41 15.65
C ASP A 364 -20.10 -6.17 15.07
N PRO A 365 -19.03 -6.23 15.90
CA PRO A 365 -17.66 -6.14 15.42
C PRO A 365 -17.31 -7.15 14.33
N ALA A 366 -17.96 -8.32 14.31
CA ALA A 366 -17.75 -9.33 13.27
C ALA A 366 -18.34 -8.93 11.91
N ALA A 367 -19.29 -7.99 11.89
CA ALA A 367 -19.86 -7.41 10.67
C ALA A 367 -19.07 -6.19 10.17
N ALA A 368 -18.05 -5.74 10.91
CA ALA A 368 -17.24 -4.60 10.53
C ALA A 368 -16.19 -5.00 9.46
N PRO A 369 -16.09 -4.26 8.35
CA PRO A 369 -15.06 -4.53 7.35
C PRO A 369 -13.66 -4.27 7.94
N ASN A 370 -12.66 -5.01 7.45
CA ASN A 370 -11.26 -4.65 7.72
C ASN A 370 -10.98 -3.28 7.09
N ALA A 371 -10.76 -2.27 7.92
CA ALA A 371 -10.65 -0.89 7.46
C ALA A 371 -9.45 -0.63 6.53
N THR A 372 -8.33 -1.34 6.77
CA THR A 372 -7.13 -1.24 5.92
C THR A 372 -7.36 -1.90 4.56
N ALA A 373 -8.17 -2.96 4.50
CA ALA A 373 -8.61 -3.53 3.22
C ALA A 373 -9.59 -2.59 2.49
N LEU A 374 -10.51 -1.96 3.24
CA LEU A 374 -11.51 -1.05 2.70
C LEU A 374 -10.87 0.18 2.03
N VAL A 375 -9.84 0.77 2.64
CA VAL A 375 -9.20 1.98 2.07
C VAL A 375 -8.54 1.72 0.72
N GLY A 376 -7.83 0.59 0.57
CA GLY A 376 -7.24 0.18 -0.71
C GLY A 376 -8.30 -0.23 -1.73
N GLY A 377 -9.32 -0.98 -1.30
CA GLY A 377 -10.40 -1.46 -2.16
C GLY A 377 -11.26 -0.33 -2.75
N ALA A 378 -11.55 0.69 -1.96
CA ALA A 378 -12.39 1.83 -2.37
C ALA A 378 -11.79 2.62 -3.56
N ALA A 379 -10.47 2.72 -3.65
CA ALA A 379 -9.79 3.42 -4.73
C ALA A 379 -9.52 2.53 -5.96
N ALA A 380 -9.63 1.20 -5.85
CA ALA A 380 -9.32 0.27 -6.93
C ALA A 380 -10.26 0.41 -8.14
N GLU A 381 -11.55 0.60 -7.92
CA GLU A 381 -12.53 0.70 -9.01
C GLU A 381 -12.33 1.96 -9.88
N PRO A 382 -12.16 3.18 -9.32
CA PRO A 382 -11.75 4.34 -10.11
C PRO A 382 -10.49 4.13 -10.94
N ILE A 383 -9.49 3.41 -10.42
CA ILE A 383 -8.24 3.09 -11.14
C ILE A 383 -8.55 2.22 -12.36
N ARG A 384 -9.28 1.12 -12.18
CA ARG A 384 -9.67 0.21 -13.28
C ARG A 384 -10.49 0.92 -14.34
N ARG A 385 -11.47 1.72 -13.91
CA ARG A 385 -12.41 2.42 -14.80
C ARG A 385 -11.74 3.52 -15.61
N PHE A 386 -10.92 4.35 -14.98
CA PHE A 386 -10.44 5.59 -15.60
C PHE A 386 -9.00 5.53 -16.12
N LEU A 387 -8.20 4.53 -15.75
CA LEU A 387 -6.86 4.37 -16.33
C LEU A 387 -6.82 3.41 -17.53
N ASN A 388 -7.98 3.02 -18.05
CA ASN A 388 -8.17 2.11 -19.20
C ASN A 388 -8.62 2.86 -20.48
N GLY A 389 -7.94 3.96 -20.82
CA GLY A 389 -8.17 4.72 -22.05
C GLY A 389 -7.34 4.23 -23.23
N SER A 390 -7.73 4.62 -24.44
CA SER A 390 -7.03 4.25 -25.68
C SER A 390 -5.65 4.91 -25.81
N GLU A 391 -5.45 6.06 -25.17
CA GLU A 391 -4.18 6.80 -25.18
C GLU A 391 -3.73 7.08 -23.76
N SER A 392 -2.46 6.80 -23.45
CA SER A 392 -1.89 7.10 -22.16
C SER A 392 -0.41 7.45 -22.24
N THR A 393 0.03 8.30 -21.32
CA THR A 393 1.43 8.68 -21.16
C THR A 393 1.84 8.51 -19.71
N VAL A 394 3.06 8.05 -19.50
CA VAL A 394 3.62 7.83 -18.16
C VAL A 394 4.97 8.51 -18.11
N GLY A 395 5.13 9.44 -17.17
CA GLY A 395 6.37 10.18 -16.99
C GLY A 395 6.67 10.44 -15.52
N ALA A 396 7.84 10.99 -15.23
CA ALA A 396 8.13 11.48 -13.89
C ALA A 396 7.22 12.68 -13.56
N ALA A 397 6.66 12.69 -12.36
CA ALA A 397 6.00 13.86 -11.81
C ALA A 397 7.06 14.87 -11.34
N ALA A 398 6.79 16.16 -11.56
CA ALA A 398 7.63 17.24 -11.05
C ALA A 398 7.32 17.50 -9.58
N THR A 399 7.59 16.51 -8.73
CA THR A 399 7.32 16.53 -7.29
C THR A 399 8.59 16.29 -6.49
N ALA A 400 8.64 16.79 -5.25
CA ALA A 400 9.76 16.57 -4.33
C ALA A 400 9.94 15.08 -3.97
N VAL A 401 8.84 14.34 -3.93
CA VAL A 401 8.80 12.88 -3.80
C VAL A 401 8.74 12.28 -5.21
N PRO A 402 9.56 11.27 -5.57
CA PRO A 402 9.56 10.72 -6.92
C PRO A 402 8.28 9.89 -7.16
N LEU A 403 7.36 10.49 -7.90
CA LEU A 403 6.11 9.87 -8.35
C LEU A 403 6.10 9.74 -9.87
N TYR A 404 5.35 8.78 -10.37
CA TYR A 404 4.93 8.71 -11.76
C TYR A 404 3.65 9.51 -11.94
N ARG A 405 3.61 10.29 -13.02
CA ARG A 405 2.41 10.95 -13.50
C ARG A 405 1.88 10.18 -14.70
N ILE A 406 0.67 9.69 -14.58
CA ILE A 406 -0.06 9.02 -15.65
C ILE A 406 -1.12 9.99 -16.17
N GLU A 407 -1.10 10.29 -17.47
CA GLU A 407 -2.26 10.92 -18.13
C GLU A 407 -2.90 9.91 -19.07
N VAL A 408 -4.22 9.85 -19.06
CA VAL A 408 -5.02 9.02 -19.96
C VAL A 408 -6.03 9.90 -20.70
N ARG A 409 -6.20 9.65 -22.00
CA ARG A 409 -7.12 10.34 -22.91
C ARG A 409 -7.73 9.35 -23.90
N GLY A 410 -8.56 9.86 -24.80
CA GLY A 410 -9.24 9.08 -25.82
C GLY A 410 -10.46 8.37 -25.25
N GLU A 411 -10.92 7.30 -25.91
CA GLU A 411 -12.13 6.57 -25.52
C GLU A 411 -11.81 5.62 -24.34
N PRO A 412 -12.39 5.86 -23.15
CA PRO A 412 -12.25 4.93 -22.03
C PRO A 412 -13.13 3.70 -22.29
N ARG A 413 -12.52 2.51 -22.32
CA ARG A 413 -13.24 1.25 -22.61
C ARG A 413 -14.43 1.01 -21.68
N ALA A 414 -14.35 1.51 -20.45
CA ALA A 414 -15.38 1.34 -19.44
C ALA A 414 -16.58 2.29 -19.59
N LEU A 415 -16.45 3.42 -20.33
CA LEU A 415 -17.56 4.34 -20.58
C LEU A 415 -18.11 4.24 -22.01
N GLY A 416 -17.35 3.63 -22.94
CA GLY A 416 -17.76 3.49 -24.33
C GLY A 416 -18.10 4.84 -24.97
N ASP A 417 -19.19 4.88 -25.75
CA ASP A 417 -19.63 6.06 -26.49
C ASP A 417 -20.40 7.08 -25.63
N GLU A 418 -20.49 6.86 -24.32
CA GLU A 418 -21.21 7.75 -23.39
C GLU A 418 -20.34 8.90 -22.85
N ALA A 419 -19.06 8.94 -23.20
CA ALA A 419 -18.09 9.91 -22.71
C ALA A 419 -17.35 10.63 -23.85
N ASP A 420 -17.45 11.96 -23.85
CA ASP A 420 -16.68 12.87 -24.70
C ASP A 420 -15.63 13.63 -23.88
N ASP A 421 -14.58 14.14 -24.53
CA ASP A 421 -13.52 14.95 -23.91
C ASP A 421 -12.93 14.30 -22.64
N PHE A 422 -12.74 12.97 -22.69
CA PHE A 422 -12.25 12.21 -21.55
C PHE A 422 -10.78 12.52 -21.25
N ARG A 423 -10.52 12.78 -19.97
CA ARG A 423 -9.17 12.93 -19.43
C ARG A 423 -9.10 12.36 -18.01
N ALA A 424 -8.08 11.56 -17.74
CA ALA A 424 -7.70 11.18 -16.39
C ALA A 424 -6.23 11.50 -16.10
N VAL A 425 -5.96 11.87 -14.86
CA VAL A 425 -4.60 12.11 -14.34
C VAL A 425 -4.46 11.35 -13.03
N ALA A 426 -3.39 10.59 -12.88
CA ALA A 426 -3.06 9.89 -11.66
C ALA A 426 -1.59 10.09 -11.26
N PHE A 427 -1.33 10.08 -9.96
CA PHE A 427 0.01 10.10 -9.39
C PHE A 427 0.25 8.78 -8.65
N VAL A 428 1.35 8.11 -8.99
CA VAL A 428 1.58 6.72 -8.65
C VAL A 428 3.01 6.51 -8.17
N THR A 429 3.19 5.74 -7.11
CA THR A 429 4.52 5.29 -6.66
C THR A 429 5.08 4.20 -7.58
N ALA A 430 6.38 3.91 -7.50
CA ALA A 430 6.99 2.84 -8.31
C ALA A 430 6.40 1.44 -8.01
N ASP A 431 5.90 1.22 -6.78
CA ASP A 431 5.29 -0.04 -6.36
C ASP A 431 3.80 -0.16 -6.73
N GLY A 432 3.21 0.87 -7.34
CA GLY A 432 1.83 0.86 -7.82
C GLY A 432 0.81 1.52 -6.88
N LEU A 433 1.23 2.15 -5.77
CA LEU A 433 0.31 2.93 -4.94
C LEU A 433 -0.10 4.20 -5.69
N VAL A 434 -1.33 4.21 -6.22
CA VAL A 434 -1.97 5.44 -6.69
C VAL A 434 -2.34 6.31 -5.49
N VAL A 435 -1.66 7.44 -5.32
CA VAL A 435 -1.89 8.39 -4.22
C VAL A 435 -3.01 9.37 -4.53
N GLU A 436 -3.24 9.60 -5.82
CA GLU A 436 -4.23 10.54 -6.31
C GLU A 436 -4.70 10.17 -7.72
N LEU A 437 -5.99 10.33 -8.00
CA LEU A 437 -6.59 10.20 -9.32
C LEU A 437 -7.68 11.26 -9.50
N SER A 438 -7.73 11.87 -10.67
CA SER A 438 -8.85 12.71 -11.12
C SER A 438 -9.20 12.37 -12.56
N ALA A 439 -10.47 12.07 -12.81
CA ALA A 439 -11.05 11.83 -14.12
C ALA A 439 -12.15 12.85 -14.41
N THR A 440 -12.18 13.33 -15.65
CA THR A 440 -13.17 14.29 -16.16
C THR A 440 -13.61 13.91 -17.57
N TYR A 441 -14.90 14.04 -17.86
CA TYR A 441 -15.46 13.89 -19.21
C TYR A 441 -16.79 14.61 -19.33
N VAL A 442 -17.31 14.72 -20.54
CA VAL A 442 -18.68 15.17 -20.84
C VAL A 442 -19.54 13.93 -21.06
N HIS A 443 -20.59 13.77 -20.26
CA HIS A 443 -21.51 12.65 -20.39
C HIS A 443 -22.48 12.91 -21.54
N VAL A 444 -22.29 12.20 -22.65
CA VAL A 444 -22.95 12.43 -23.95
C VAL A 444 -24.49 12.49 -23.84
N PRO A 445 -25.17 11.56 -23.13
CA PRO A 445 -26.63 11.60 -23.03
C PRO A 445 -27.20 12.88 -22.40
N THR A 446 -26.44 13.53 -21.50
CA THR A 446 -26.90 14.71 -20.75
C THR A 446 -26.23 16.01 -21.18
N GLY A 447 -25.05 15.95 -21.80
CA GLY A 447 -24.18 17.09 -22.06
C GLY A 447 -23.50 17.68 -20.82
N GLU A 448 -23.72 17.10 -19.63
CA GLU A 448 -23.14 17.57 -18.38
C GLU A 448 -21.71 17.05 -18.17
N ARG A 449 -20.89 17.83 -17.46
CA ARG A 449 -19.53 17.44 -17.12
C ARG A 449 -19.53 16.54 -15.89
N VAL A 450 -18.90 15.39 -16.01
CA VAL A 450 -18.64 14.46 -14.91
C VAL A 450 -17.23 14.66 -14.40
N ARG A 451 -17.07 14.61 -13.08
CA ARG A 451 -15.76 14.52 -12.42
C ARG A 451 -15.79 13.46 -11.34
N VAL A 452 -14.79 12.59 -11.34
CA VAL A 452 -14.57 11.59 -10.27
C VAL A 452 -13.13 11.69 -9.84
N ALA A 453 -12.90 11.80 -8.53
CA ALA A 453 -11.55 11.97 -8.02
C ALA A 453 -11.38 11.30 -6.66
N PHE A 454 -10.19 10.77 -6.40
CA PHE A 454 -9.80 10.39 -5.05
C PHE A 454 -8.40 10.89 -4.71
N ARG A 455 -8.16 11.06 -3.42
CA ARG A 455 -6.82 11.33 -2.88
C ARG A 455 -6.62 10.60 -1.56
N TYR A 456 -5.39 10.17 -1.37
CA TYR A 456 -4.90 9.80 -0.04
C TYR A 456 -4.42 11.05 0.71
N GLY A 457 -4.38 10.94 2.04
CA GLY A 457 -3.79 11.93 2.92
C GLY A 457 -3.34 11.26 4.22
N ARG A 458 -2.42 11.93 4.94
CA ARG A 458 -1.91 11.48 6.24
C ARG A 458 -1.49 10.01 6.24
N LEU A 459 -0.84 9.57 5.16
CA LEU A 459 -0.31 8.22 5.03
C LEU A 459 0.68 7.96 6.18
N GLY A 460 0.43 6.91 6.96
CA GLY A 460 1.26 6.52 8.11
C GLY A 460 1.04 7.30 9.41
N ASP A 461 0.26 8.40 9.38
CA ASP A 461 -0.03 9.26 10.54
C ASP A 461 -1.53 9.65 10.62
N THR A 462 -2.43 8.77 10.21
CA THR A 462 -3.86 9.04 10.30
C THR A 462 -4.40 8.78 11.70
N VAL A 463 -5.25 9.69 12.18
CA VAL A 463 -6.00 9.54 13.43
C VAL A 463 -7.49 9.52 13.12
N ALA A 464 -8.18 8.47 13.56
CA ALA A 464 -9.64 8.39 13.54
C ALA A 464 -10.21 9.10 14.77
N VAL A 465 -10.60 10.37 14.60
CA VAL A 465 -11.17 11.21 15.67
C VAL A 465 -12.61 10.79 15.94
N PRO A 466 -13.01 10.54 17.21
CA PRO A 466 -14.39 10.22 17.55
C PRO A 466 -15.34 11.35 17.16
N PRO A 467 -16.48 11.06 16.51
CA PRO A 467 -17.50 12.08 16.24
C PRO A 467 -18.21 12.49 17.53
N SER A 468 -18.79 13.69 17.58
CA SER A 468 -19.41 14.24 18.80
C SER A 468 -20.53 13.36 19.37
N TRP A 469 -21.29 12.69 18.48
CA TRP A 469 -22.40 11.82 18.84
C TRP A 469 -21.99 10.48 19.42
N TYR A 470 -20.72 10.08 19.26
CA TYR A 470 -20.22 8.83 19.82
C TYR A 470 -20.45 8.75 21.34
N TRP A 471 -20.29 9.88 22.03
CA TRP A 471 -20.45 9.96 23.48
C TRP A 471 -21.91 9.80 23.95
N GLU A 472 -22.89 10.08 23.07
CA GLU A 472 -24.31 9.85 23.35
C GLU A 472 -24.58 8.34 23.48
N VAL A 473 -24.00 7.53 22.59
CA VAL A 473 -24.26 6.07 22.52
C VAL A 473 -23.38 5.26 23.46
N ALA A 474 -22.13 5.68 23.65
CA ALA A 474 -21.19 4.99 24.54
C ALA A 474 -21.68 5.02 26.00
N SER A 475 -22.38 6.08 26.39
CA SER A 475 -22.90 6.27 27.75
C SER A 475 -24.13 5.40 28.06
N ASP A 476 -24.96 5.09 27.06
CA ASP A 476 -26.15 4.24 27.22
C ASP A 476 -25.81 2.76 27.46
N GLY A 477 -24.63 2.31 27.03
CA GLY A 477 -24.16 0.93 27.22
C GLY A 477 -23.70 0.61 28.65
N ASP A 478 -23.31 1.61 29.44
CA ASP A 478 -22.75 1.43 30.79
C ASP A 478 -23.83 1.51 31.89
N ALA A 479 -25.01 2.04 31.58
CA ALA A 479 -26.15 2.10 32.49
C ALA A 479 -26.92 0.77 32.61
N GLY A 480 -26.70 -0.18 31.69
CA GLY A 480 -27.42 -1.46 31.63
C GLY A 480 -26.90 -2.56 32.57
N ASP A 481 -25.69 -2.43 33.10
CA ASP A 481 -25.04 -3.48 33.92
C ASP A 481 -25.01 -3.16 35.43
N ALA A 482 -25.64 -2.07 35.88
CA ALA A 482 -25.69 -1.67 37.29
C ALA A 482 -26.94 -2.16 38.06
N SER A 483 -27.71 -3.09 37.49
CA SER A 483 -28.85 -3.72 38.18
C SER A 483 -28.85 -5.24 37.98
N ALA A 484 -28.00 -5.90 38.78
CA ALA A 484 -28.13 -7.32 39.12
C ALA A 484 -27.86 -7.52 40.62
#